data_AF-A0A920P1P4-F1
#
_entry.id   AF-A0A920P1P4-F1
#
_cell.length_a   1.000
_cell.length_b   1.000
_cell.length_c   1.000
_cell.angle_alpha   90.00
_cell.angle_beta   90.00
_cell.angle_gamma   90.00
#
_symmetry.space_group_name_H-M   'P 1'
#
loop_
_entity.id
_entity.type
_entity.pdbx_description
1 polymer ?
#
loop_
_entity_poly.entity_id
_entity_poly.type
_entity_poly.pdbx_seq_one_letter_code
_entity_poly.pdbx_strand_id
1 'polypeptide(L)' 'MNNEEWKNYCKKISEIGKYLEDQGMPLAYHHHMGTVIETQQDTERLLENTSDQVKLIIDTGHMFLQEEILSR' A
#
# COMPACT_ATOMS: atom_id res chain seq x y z
N MET A 1 11.07 -8.31 -3.26
CA MET A 1 11.75 -7.92 -2.02
C MET A 1 11.92 -9.13 -1.13
N ASN A 2 13.07 -9.26 -0.48
CA ASN A 2 13.27 -10.26 0.57
C ASN A 2 12.55 -9.84 1.87
N ASN A 3 12.53 -10.73 2.86
CA ASN A 3 11.78 -10.51 4.11
C ASN A 3 12.32 -9.34 4.96
N GLU A 4 13.63 -9.06 4.91
CA GLU A 4 14.22 -7.96 5.65
C GLU A 4 13.90 -6.61 5.00
N GLU A 5 14.02 -6.53 3.68
CA GLU A 5 13.60 -5.37 2.89
C GLU A 5 12.12 -5.06 3.13
N TRP A 6 11.27 -6.08 3.19
CA TRP A 6 9.83 -5.92 3.47
C TRP A 6 9.56 -5.31 4.84
N LYS A 7 10.19 -5.82 5.89
CA LYS A 7 10.04 -5.27 7.24
C LYS A 7 10.50 -3.81 7.30
N ASN A 8 11.63 -3.51 6.68
CA ASN A 8 12.16 -2.15 6.62
C ASN A 8 11.25 -1.21 5.82
N TYR A 9 10.66 -1.69 4.73
CA TYR A 9 9.69 -0.93 3.94
C TYR A 9 8.45 -0.57 4.76
N CYS A 10 7.81 -1.56 5.38
CA CYS A 10 6.60 -1.33 6.18
C CYS A 10 6.86 -0.40 7.37
N LYS A 11 8.02 -0.53 8.02
CA LYS A 11 8.45 0.37 9.09
C LYS A 11 8.52 1.82 8.60
N LYS A 12 9.19 2.07 7.46
CA LYS A 12 9.32 3.41 6.89
C LYS A 12 7.97 4.01 6.49
N ILE A 13 7.10 3.21 5.87
CA ILE A 13 5.74 3.68 5.49
C ILE A 13 4.93 4.03 6.72
N SER A 14 5.04 3.26 7.81
CA SER A 14 4.38 3.55 9.09
C SER A 14 4.89 4.84 9.74
N GLU A 15 6.21 5.06 9.72
CA GLU A 15 6.83 6.30 10.21
C GLU A 15 6.35 7.52 9.43
N ILE A 16 6.26 7.41 8.10
CA ILE A 16 5.71 8.45 7.23
C ILE A 16 4.23 8.69 7.55
N GLY A 17 3.42 7.63 7.64
CA GLY A 17 1.99 7.73 7.96
C GLY A 17 1.75 8.47 9.27
N LYS A 18 2.52 8.14 10.32
CA LYS A 18 2.44 8.83 11.60
C LYS A 18 2.84 10.30 11.50
N TYR A 19 3.97 10.60 10.85
CA TYR A 19 4.42 11.98 10.66
C TYR A 19 3.36 12.82 9.93
N LEU A 20 2.77 12.25 8.88
CA LEU A 20 1.75 12.87 8.06
C LEU A 20 0.44 13.11 8.83
N GLU A 21 0.01 12.15 9.66
CA GLU A 21 -1.13 12.33 10.57
C GLU A 21 -0.87 13.46 11.58
N ASP A 22 0.34 13.55 12.15
CA ASP A 22 0.74 14.63 13.07
C ASP A 22 0.74 16.02 12.40
N GLN A 23 0.89 16.09 11.07
CA GLN A 23 0.77 17.33 10.29
C GLN A 23 -0.66 17.62 9.83
N GLY A 24 -1.65 16.80 10.21
CA GLY A 24 -3.04 16.93 9.76
C GLY A 24 -3.27 16.52 8.30
N MET A 25 -2.34 15.75 7.71
CA MET A 25 -2.40 15.27 6.33
C MET A 25 -2.35 13.74 6.32
N PRO A 26 -3.44 13.01 6.65
CA PRO A 26 -3.42 11.55 6.78
C PRO A 26 -2.95 10.86 5.50
N LEU A 27 -2.11 9.83 5.65
CA LEU A 27 -1.61 9.04 4.52
C LEU A 27 -2.70 8.12 3.97
N ALA A 28 -2.95 8.21 2.67
CA ALA A 28 -3.80 7.30 1.95
C ALA A 28 -2.99 6.64 0.81
N TYR A 29 -2.65 5.37 1.00
CA TYR A 29 -1.81 4.58 0.11
C TYR A 29 -2.61 4.11 -1.10
N HIS A 30 -2.10 4.34 -2.30
CA HIS A 30 -2.72 3.91 -3.55
C HIS A 30 -1.88 2.76 -4.14
N HIS A 31 -2.41 1.54 -4.14
CA HIS A 31 -1.77 0.42 -4.80
C HIS A 31 -1.86 0.62 -6.33
N HIS A 32 -0.81 0.21 -7.06
CA HIS A 32 -0.73 0.50 -8.50
C HIS A 32 0.07 -0.57 -9.23
N MET A 33 -0.31 -0.83 -10.48
CA MET A 33 0.34 -1.83 -11.34
C MET A 33 1.79 -1.44 -11.64
N GLY A 34 2.70 -2.42 -11.65
CA GLY A 34 4.12 -2.19 -11.86
C GLY A 34 4.87 -1.63 -10.64
N THR A 35 4.26 -1.69 -9.45
CA THR A 35 4.91 -1.30 -8.19
C THR A 35 5.10 -2.51 -7.27
N VAL A 36 5.74 -2.29 -6.12
CA VAL A 36 5.92 -3.33 -5.09
C VAL A 36 4.57 -3.82 -4.53
N ILE A 37 3.56 -2.96 -4.55
CA ILE A 37 2.21 -3.25 -4.03
C ILE A 37 1.24 -3.16 -5.20
N GLU A 38 1.08 -4.28 -5.88
CA GLU A 38 0.27 -4.38 -7.09
C GLU A 38 -1.02 -5.15 -6.83
N THR A 39 -0.89 -6.34 -6.25
CA THR A 39 -2.01 -7.27 -6.09
C THR A 39 -2.80 -6.98 -4.82
N GLN A 40 -3.99 -7.58 -4.73
CA GLN A 40 -4.76 -7.60 -3.49
C GLN A 40 -3.96 -8.21 -2.34
N GLN A 41 -3.25 -9.33 -2.57
CA GLN A 41 -2.45 -9.96 -1.51
C GLN A 41 -1.30 -9.06 -1.04
N ASP A 42 -0.66 -8.32 -1.94
CA ASP A 42 0.39 -7.36 -1.55
C ASP A 42 -0.19 -6.22 -0.71
N THR A 43 -1.40 -5.78 -1.06
CA THR A 43 -2.11 -4.72 -0.33
C THR A 43 -2.53 -5.17 1.06
N GLU A 44 -3.11 -6.37 1.19
CA GLU A 44 -3.44 -7.00 2.48
C GLU A 44 -2.18 -7.14 3.34
N ARG A 45 -1.11 -7.70 2.77
CA ARG A 45 0.17 -7.86 3.44
C ARG A 45 0.77 -6.51 3.88
N LEU A 46 0.62 -5.45 3.09
CA LEU A 46 1.07 -4.11 3.47
C LEU A 46 0.33 -3.66 4.74
N LEU A 47 -1.00 -3.68 4.70
CA LEU A 47 -1.85 -3.19 5.79
C LEU A 47 -1.62 -3.98 7.08
N GLU A 48 -1.45 -5.30 7.02
CA GLU A 48 -1.14 -6.14 8.18
C GLU A 48 0.22 -5.86 8.83
N ASN A 49 1.16 -5.29 8.07
CA ASN A 49 2.53 -5.05 8.52
C ASN A 49 2.84 -3.57 8.76
N THR A 50 1.89 -2.67 8.54
CA THR A 50 2.00 -1.24 8.81
C THR A 50 1.12 -0.79 9.97
N SER A 51 1.34 0.42 10.48
CA SER A 51 0.50 1.01 11.52
C SER A 51 -0.83 1.55 10.98
N ASP A 52 -1.81 1.74 11.86
CA ASP A 52 -3.18 2.22 11.52
C ASP A 52 -3.23 3.59 10.82
N GLN A 53 -2.13 4.36 10.87
CA GLN A 53 -2.01 5.64 10.15
C GLN A 53 -1.81 5.45 8.64
N VAL A 54 -1.50 4.24 8.18
CA VAL A 54 -1.41 3.89 6.77
C VAL A 54 -2.79 3.42 6.31
N LYS A 55 -3.56 4.34 5.71
CA LYS A 55 -4.91 4.07 5.20
C LYS A 55 -4.83 3.70 3.72
N LEU A 56 -5.83 3.01 3.19
CA LEU A 56 -5.88 2.62 1.78
C LEU A 56 -6.80 3.56 0.98
N ILE A 57 -6.39 3.95 -0.22
CA ILE A 57 -7.29 4.50 -1.24
C ILE A 57 -7.82 3.34 -2.07
N ILE A 58 -9.13 3.13 -2.01
CA ILE A 58 -9.80 2.18 -2.92
C ILE A 58 -10.09 2.92 -4.22
N ASP A 59 -9.35 2.56 -5.27
CA ASP A 59 -9.62 3.00 -6.62
C ASP A 59 -10.28 1.87 -7.42
N THR A 60 -11.60 1.99 -7.60
CA THR A 60 -12.40 0.98 -8.30
C THR A 60 -12.07 0.89 -9.79
N GLY A 61 -11.55 1.95 -10.41
CA GLY A 61 -11.16 1.95 -11.82
C GLY A 61 -9.88 1.15 -12.03
N HIS A 62 -8.89 1.32 -11.16
CA HIS A 62 -7.65 0.54 -11.19
C HIS A 62 -7.89 -0.94 -10.90
N MET A 63 -8.69 -1.27 -9.88
CA MET A 63 -9.05 -2.67 -9.58
C MET A 63 -9.68 -3.38 -10.79
N PHE A 64 -10.65 -2.75 -11.45
CA PHE A 64 -11.35 -3.36 -12.58
C PHE A 64 -10.47 -3.51 -13.83
N LEU A 65 -9.70 -2.48 -14.18
CA LEU A 65 -8.85 -2.50 -15.38
C LEU A 65 -7.57 -3.35 -15.20
N GLN A 66 -7.03 -3.46 -13.98
CA GLN A 66 -5.89 -4.34 -13.69
C GLN A 66 -6.24 -5.81 -13.85
N GLU A 67 -7.39 -6.24 -13.35
CA GLU A 67 -7.83 -7.64 -13.51
C GLU A 67 -8.12 -7.98 -14.98
N GLU A 68 -8.68 -7.05 -15.76
CA GLU A 68 -9.00 -7.30 -17.18
C GLU A 68 -7.73 -7.48 -18.03
N ILE A 69 -6.67 -6.69 -17.79
CA ILE A 69 -5.39 -6.79 -18.52
C ILE A 69 -4.66 -8.11 -18.20
N LEU A 70 -4.74 -8.61 -16.97
CA LEU A 70 -4.12 -9.88 -16.56
C LEU A 70 -4.90 -11.13 -17.05
N SER A 71 -6.18 -10.96 -17.39
CA SER A 71 -7.06 -12.04 -17.88
C SER A 71 -6.98 -12.30 -19.39
N ARG A 72 -6.19 -11.51 -20.13
CA ARG A 72 -5.93 -11.65 -21.56
C ARG A 72 -4.55 -12.18 -21.84
#